data_AF-A0A371Q569-F1
#
_entry.id   AF-A0A371Q569-F1
#
_cell.length_a   1.000
_cell.length_b   1.000
_cell.length_c   1.000
_cell.angle_alpha   90.00
_cell.angle_beta   90.00
_cell.angle_gamma   90.00
#
_symmetry.space_group_name_H-M   'P 1'
#
loop_
_entity.id
_entity.type
_entity.pdbx_description
1 polymer ?
#
loop_
_entity_poly.entity_id
_entity_poly.type
_entity_poly.pdbx_seq_one_letter_code
_entity_poly.pdbx_strand_id
1 'polypeptide(L)' 'MSAAQGPRVGDEVEYAPGRLAVVTDIRKGVPYLRRAGHPEWPAQNPNGLTVSRTRVQRIADGDFR' A
#
# COMPACT_ATOMS: atom_id res chain seq x y z
N MET A 1 9.65 10.14 17.23
CA MET A 1 9.07 10.43 15.89
C MET A 1 9.73 9.48 14.92
N SER A 2 9.10 8.34 14.64
CA SER A 2 9.66 7.36 13.70
C SER A 2 9.71 8.03 12.33
N ALA A 3 10.90 8.17 11.75
CA ALA A 3 11.06 8.60 10.37
C ALA A 3 10.02 7.87 9.53
N ALA A 4 9.19 8.61 8.78
CA ALA A 4 8.15 8.05 7.95
C ALA A 4 8.82 7.19 6.86
N GLN A 5 9.16 5.94 7.21
CA GLN A 5 9.53 4.94 6.26
C GLN A 5 8.30 4.77 5.38
N GLY A 6 8.47 5.08 4.10
CA GLY A 6 7.40 4.99 3.12
C GLY A 6 6.74 3.60 3.13
N PRO A 7 5.60 3.47 2.43
CA PRO A 7 4.85 2.22 2.38
C PRO A 7 5.72 1.02 2.01
N ARG A 8 5.46 -0.11 2.66
CA ARG A 8 6.18 -1.36 2.41
C ARG A 8 5.28 -2.38 1.73
N VAL A 9 5.89 -3.37 1.10
CA VAL A 9 5.15 -4.50 0.52
C VAL A 9 4.28 -5.18 1.58
N GLY A 10 3.00 -5.29 1.28
CA GLY A 10 1.93 -5.83 2.12
C GLY A 10 1.13 -4.78 2.88
N ASP A 11 1.62 -3.54 2.97
CA ASP A 11 0.86 -2.44 3.58
C ASP A 11 -0.33 -2.06 2.71
N GLU A 12 -1.44 -1.72 3.35
CA GLU A 12 -2.56 -1.05 2.70
C GLU A 12 -2.39 0.46 2.83
N VAL A 13 -2.49 1.12 1.68
CA VAL A 13 -2.31 2.55 1.52
C VAL A 13 -3.55 3.19 0.93
N GLU A 14 -3.80 4.43 1.35
CA GLU A 14 -4.72 5.32 0.67
C GLU A 14 -3.96 6.05 -0.45
N TYR A 15 -4.39 5.85 -1.69
CA TYR A 15 -3.77 6.45 -2.88
C TYR A 15 -4.59 7.59 -3.48
N ALA A 16 -5.84 7.73 -3.07
CA ALA A 16 -6.75 8.81 -3.37
C ALA A 16 -7.83 8.85 -2.26
N PRO A 17 -8.53 9.98 -2.04
CA PRO A 17 -9.50 10.10 -0.96
C PRO A 17 -10.54 8.97 -0.95
N GLY A 18 -10.58 8.21 0.14
CA GLY A 18 -11.45 7.04 0.35
C GLY A 18 -11.07 5.80 -0.45
N ARG A 19 -9.93 5.78 -1.14
CA ARG A 19 -9.50 4.67 -2.01
C ARG A 19 -8.24 3.99 -1.47
N LEU A 20 -8.44 2.75 -1.04
CA LEU A 20 -7.39 1.89 -0.51
C LEU A 20 -6.90 0.89 -1.55
N ALA A 21 -5.61 0.57 -1.47
CA ALA A 21 -4.97 -0.50 -2.23
C ALA A 21 -3.82 -1.09 -1.41
N VAL A 22 -3.43 -2.32 -1.74
CA VAL A 22 -2.29 -3.00 -1.12
C VAL A 22 -1.04 -2.77 -1.95
N VAL A 23 0.07 -2.44 -1.29
CA VAL A 23 1.39 -2.42 -1.94
C VAL A 23 1.84 -3.86 -2.16
N THR A 24 1.99 -4.28 -3.42
CA THR A 24 2.42 -5.64 -3.77
C THR A 24 3.90 -5.72 -4.12
N ASP A 25 4.47 -4.63 -4.60
CA ASP A 25 5.88 -4.54 -5.01
C ASP A 25 6.38 -3.09 -4.93
N ILE A 26 7.70 -2.87 -4.94
CA ILE A 26 8.32 -1.55 -5.01
C ILE A 26 9.45 -1.60 -6.04
N ARG A 27 9.21 -1.06 -7.23
CA ARG A 27 10.18 -1.08 -8.34
C ARG A 27 10.83 0.29 -8.48
N LYS A 28 12.15 0.35 -8.26
CA LYS A 28 12.93 1.61 -8.34
C LYS A 28 12.31 2.75 -7.51
N GLY A 29 11.79 2.42 -6.32
CA GLY A 29 11.15 3.39 -5.43
C GLY A 29 9.69 3.72 -5.76
N VAL A 30 9.09 3.09 -6.78
CA VAL A 30 7.66 3.23 -7.13
C VAL A 30 6.88 2.05 -6.57
N PRO A 31 5.97 2.26 -5.60
CA PRO A 31 5.06 1.24 -5.11
C PRO A 31 4.10 0.80 -6.21
N TYR A 32 3.93 -0.50 -6.36
CA TYR A 32 2.90 -1.12 -7.19
C TYR A 32 1.73 -1.49 -6.30
N LEU A 33 0.55 -1.12 -6.74
CA LEU A 33 -0.69 -1.19 -5.99
C LEU A 33 -1.59 -2.24 -6.60
N ARG A 34 -2.31 -2.96 -5.73
CA ARG A 34 -3.36 -3.90 -6.12
C ARG A 34 -4.63 -3.63 -5.32
N ARG A 35 -5.75 -3.69 -6.02
CA ARG A 35 -7.10 -3.66 -5.44
C ARG A 35 -7.94 -4.73 -6.11
N ALA A 36 -8.88 -5.32 -5.37
CA ALA A 36 -9.82 -6.27 -5.94
C ALA A 36 -10.55 -5.66 -7.16
N GLY A 37 -10.64 -6.43 -8.25
CA GLY A 37 -11.26 -5.98 -9.50
C GLY A 37 -10.38 -5.11 -10.41
N HIS A 38 -9.13 -4.83 -10.03
CA HIS A 38 -8.18 -4.10 -10.85
C HIS A 38 -6.87 -4.91 -11.01
N PRO A 39 -6.21 -4.85 -12.18
CA PRO A 39 -4.86 -5.39 -12.33
C PRO A 39 -3.90 -4.65 -11.40
N GLU A 40 -2.66 -5.10 -11.25
CA GLU A 40 -1.64 -4.33 -10.54
C GLU A 40 -1.25 -3.07 -11.34
N TRP A 41 -1.02 -1.93 -10.69
CA TRP A 41 -0.57 -0.70 -11.35
C TRP A 41 0.46 0.08 -10.52
N PRO A 42 1.36 0.86 -11.15
CA PRO A 42 2.28 1.73 -10.43
C PRO A 42 1.55 2.91 -9.77
N ALA A 43 1.94 3.26 -8.55
CA ALA A 43 1.45 4.46 -7.86
C ALA A 43 1.88 5.72 -8.62
N GLN A 44 0.92 6.57 -8.98
CA GLN A 44 1.18 7.84 -9.69
C GLN A 44 1.92 8.86 -8.81
N ASN A 45 1.65 8.85 -7.50
CA ASN A 45 2.34 9.69 -6.52
C ASN A 45 2.88 8.83 -5.37
N PRO A 46 4.07 8.21 -5.52
CA PRO A 46 4.67 7.34 -4.50
C PRO A 46 4.83 7.99 -3.12
N ASN A 47 5.13 9.29 -3.10
CA ASN A 47 5.39 10.04 -1.86
C ASN A 47 4.09 10.57 -1.21
N GLY A 48 2.96 10.49 -1.91
CA GLY A 48 1.65 10.91 -1.41
C GLY A 48 0.82 9.77 -0.81
N LEU A 49 1.38 8.57 -0.70
CA LEU A 49 0.68 7.41 -0.15
C LEU A 49 0.69 7.46 1.38
N THR A 50 -0.49 7.32 1.97
CA THR A 50 -0.66 7.23 3.42
C THR A 50 -0.94 5.79 3.80
N VAL A 51 -0.15 5.21 4.70
CA VAL A 51 -0.40 3.86 5.21
C VAL A 51 -1.65 3.89 6.10
N SER A 52 -2.69 3.17 5.69
CA SER A 52 -3.91 2.99 6.47
C SER A 52 -3.78 1.80 7.43
N ARG A 53 -3.25 0.68 6.93
CA ARG A 53 -2.93 -0.50 7.73
C ARG A 53 -1.60 -1.10 7.31
N THR A 54 -0.77 -1.45 8.27
CA THR A 54 0.48 -2.17 8.02
C THR A 54 0.19 -3.62 7.63
N ARG A 55 1.15 -4.28 6.97
CA ARG A 55 1.08 -5.72 6.70
C ARG A 55 0.79 -6.55 7.97
N VAL A 56 1.39 -6.20 9.10
CA VAL A 56 1.20 -6.92 10.38
C VAL A 56 -0.25 -6.80 10.85
N GLN A 57 -0.83 -5.60 10.78
CA GLN A 57 -2.23 -5.38 11.12
C GLN A 57 -3.16 -6.17 10.19
N ARG A 58 -2.90 -6.17 8.88
CA ARG A 58 -3.72 -6.96 7.92
C ARG A 58 -3.68 -8.46 8.20
N ILE A 59 -2.50 -8.99 8.56
CA ILE A 59 -2.36 -10.39 8.96
C ILE A 59 -3.14 -10.67 10.25
N ALA A 60 -3.06 -9.78 11.24
CA ALA A 60 -3.81 -9.91 12.49
C ALA A 60 -5.34 -9.85 12.26
N ASP A 61 -5.78 -9.04 11.29
CA ASP A 61 -7.19 -8.95 10.86
C ASP A 61 -7.65 -10.15 10.01
N GLY A 62 -6.76 -11.10 9.69
CA GLY A 62 -7.07 -12.31 8.91
C GLY A 62 -7.14 -12.10 7.40
N ASP A 63 -6.57 -11.00 6.88
CA ASP A 63 -6.63 -10.63 5.47
C ASP A 63 -5.50 -11.30 4.67
N PHE A 64 -5.67 -12.58 4.33
CA PHE A 64 -4.70 -13.44 3.61
C PHE A 64 -4.95 -13.55 2.09
N ARG A 65 -5.51 -12.52 1.44
CA ARG A 65 -5.82 -12.57 0.00
C ARG A 65 -4.69 -12.09 -0.92
#